data_AF-A0A1A8U9T9-F1
#
_entry.id   AF-A0A1A8U9T9-F1
#
_cell.length_a   1.000
_cell.length_b   1.000
_cell.length_c   1.000
_cell.angle_alpha   90.00
_cell.angle_beta   90.00
_cell.angle_gamma   90.00
#
_symmetry.space_group_name_H-M   'P 1'
#
loop_
_entity.id
_entity.type
_entity.pdbx_description
1 polymer ?
#
loop_
_entity_poly.entity_id
_entity_poly.type
_entity_poly.pdbx_seq_one_letter_code
_entity_poly.pdbx_strand_id
1 'polypeptide(L)' 'SLGGNSKTAMIATVSPAGSNVEESLSTLRYAQQARTIINVAKVNEDTSAKLIRELKAEVEKLRAAQMSSQGVEPHRV' A
#
# COMPACT_ATOMS: atom_id res chain seq x y z
N SER A 1 -4.47 -1.56 14.59
CA SER A 1 -5.44 -0.96 13.67
C SER A 1 -5.99 -2.02 12.73
N LEU A 2 -7.29 -2.32 12.84
CA LEU A 2 -8.02 -3.22 11.95
C LEU A 2 -8.77 -2.35 10.92
N GLY A 3 -8.79 -2.75 9.65
CA GLY A 3 -9.42 -2.00 8.55
C GLY A 3 -8.53 -0.95 7.87
N GLY A 4 -7.20 -1.04 8.01
CA GLY A 4 -6.26 -0.01 7.53
C GLY A 4 -5.24 -0.50 6.50
N ASN A 5 -4.16 0.28 6.31
CA ASN A 5 -3.02 -0.12 5.51
C ASN A 5 -2.12 -1.11 6.28
N SER A 6 -2.54 -2.37 6.34
CA SER A 6 -1.76 -3.45 6.97
C SER A 6 -2.19 -4.83 6.45
N LYS A 7 -1.24 -5.75 6.31
CA LYS A 7 -1.53 -7.18 6.13
C LYS A 7 -1.67 -7.79 7.52
N THR A 8 -2.90 -8.12 7.92
CA THR A 8 -3.19 -8.61 9.27
C THR A 8 -3.58 -10.08 9.23
N ALA A 9 -3.04 -10.85 10.16
CA ALA A 9 -3.44 -12.22 10.45
C ALA A 9 -3.89 -12.32 11.91
N MET A 10 -4.90 -13.14 12.16
CA MET A 10 -5.35 -13.48 13.51
C MET A 10 -5.15 -14.98 13.72
N ILE A 11 -4.55 -15.35 14.85
CA ILE A 11 -4.41 -16.75 15.29
C ILE A 11 -5.27 -16.92 16.53
N ALA A 12 -6.30 -17.75 16.43
CA ALA A 12 -7.17 -18.10 17.53
C ALA A 12 -6.69 -19.40 18.17
N THR A 13 -6.17 -19.33 19.40
CA THR A 13 -5.74 -20.51 20.16
C THR A 13 -6.87 -20.97 21.07
N VAL A 14 -7.23 -22.26 20.99
CA VAL A 14 -8.33 -22.85 21.75
C VAL A 14 -7.88 -24.11 22.47
N SER A 15 -8.56 -24.45 23.56
CA SER A 15 -8.32 -25.69 24.30
C SER A 15 -9.26 -26.79 23.79
N PRO A 16 -8.79 -28.04 23.61
CA PRO A 16 -9.65 -29.16 23.25
C PRO A 16 -10.43 -29.72 24.45
N ALA A 17 -10.17 -29.25 25.67
CA ALA A 17 -10.82 -29.77 26.88
C ALA A 17 -12.31 -29.40 26.91
N GLY A 18 -13.16 -30.37 27.26
CA GLY A 18 -14.61 -30.17 27.38
C GLY A 18 -15.01 -29.06 28.37
N SER A 19 -14.18 -28.84 29.41
CA SER A 19 -14.35 -27.75 30.38
C SER A 19 -14.22 -26.35 29.77
N ASN A 20 -13.63 -26.22 28.59
CA ASN A 20 -13.36 -24.93 27.93
C ASN A 20 -14.21 -24.70 26.67
N VAL A 21 -15.28 -25.48 26.47
CA VAL A 21 -16.11 -25.40 25.26
C VAL A 21 -16.75 -24.02 25.09
N GLU A 22 -17.25 -23.41 26.17
CA GLU A 22 -17.88 -22.09 26.11
C GLU A 22 -16.89 -20.99 25.68
N GLU A 23 -15.72 -20.93 26.33
CA GLU A 23 -14.66 -19.98 25.99
C GLU A 23 -14.08 -20.22 24.59
N SER A 24 -13.94 -21.49 24.20
CA SER A 24 -13.46 -21.86 22.86
C SER A 24 -14.47 -21.43 21.79
N LEU A 25 -15.77 -21.58 22.06
CA LEU A 25 -16.82 -21.12 21.16
C LEU A 25 -16.81 -19.59 21.03
N SER A 26 -16.67 -18.85 22.13
CA SER A 26 -16.54 -17.39 22.13
C SER A 26 -15.33 -16.94 21.29
N THR A 27 -14.19 -17.60 21.48
CA THR A 27 -12.95 -17.36 20.70
C THR A 27 -13.17 -17.59 19.20
N LEU A 28 -13.81 -18.70 18.82
CA LEU A 28 -14.09 -19.04 17.42
C LEU A 28 -15.08 -18.06 16.78
N ARG A 29 -16.12 -17.63 17.51
CA ARG A 29 -17.07 -16.62 17.03
C ARG A 29 -16.39 -15.29 16.76
N TYR A 30 -15.48 -14.88 17.64
CA TYR A 30 -14.71 -13.66 17.44
C TYR A 30 -13.77 -13.79 16.23
N ALA A 31 -13.07 -14.92 16.09
CA ALA A 31 -12.23 -15.18 14.91
C ALA A 31 -13.03 -15.17 13.60
N GLN A 32 -14.26 -15.68 13.61
CA GLN A 32 -15.17 -15.62 12.48
C GLN A 32 -15.53 -14.18 12.11
N GLN A 33 -15.82 -13.32 13.08
CA GLN A 33 -16.07 -11.89 12.84
C GLN A 33 -14.81 -11.15 12.39
N ALA A 34 -13.65 -11.43 12.98
CA ALA A 34 -12.41 -10.80 12.59
C ALA A 34 -12.03 -11.10 11.12
N ARG A 35 -12.39 -12.29 10.60
CA ARG A 35 -12.19 -12.65 9.19
C ARG A 35 -12.97 -11.76 8.22
N THR A 36 -14.08 -11.14 8.64
CA THR A 36 -14.85 -10.24 7.77
C THR A 36 -14.27 -8.84 7.66
N ILE A 37 -13.22 -8.53 8.43
CA ILE A 37 -12.55 -7.24 8.37
C ILE A 37 -11.68 -7.16 7.11
N ILE A 38 -11.97 -6.19 6.26
CA ILE A 38 -11.24 -5.97 5.01
C ILE A 38 -10.17 -4.91 5.26
N ASN A 39 -8.91 -5.26 5.02
CA ASN A 39 -7.79 -4.32 4.99
C ASN A 39 -7.41 -3.99 3.55
N VAL A 40 -7.14 -2.70 3.28
CA VAL A 40 -6.62 -2.24 1.98
C VAL A 40 -5.14 -1.90 2.16
N ALA A 41 -4.30 -2.93 2.11
CA ALA A 41 -2.85 -2.77 2.24
C ALA A 41 -2.23 -2.20 0.95
N LYS A 42 -1.41 -1.16 1.10
CA LYS A 42 -0.66 -0.46 0.06
C LYS A 42 0.81 -0.40 0.48
N VAL A 43 1.73 -0.49 -0.49
CA VAL A 43 3.15 -0.30 -0.23
C VAL A 43 3.36 1.12 0.30
N ASN A 44 4.04 1.23 1.44
CA ASN A 44 4.41 2.53 1.98
C ASN A 44 5.58 3.06 1.14
N GLU A 45 5.28 3.98 0.23
CA GLU A 45 6.30 4.73 -0.49
C GLU A 45 6.75 5.92 0.35
N ASP A 46 8.06 6.19 0.35
CA ASP A 46 8.60 7.43 0.87
C ASP A 46 8.05 8.60 0.03
N THR A 47 7.35 9.51 0.68
CA THR A 47 6.69 10.64 0.02
C THR A 47 7.69 11.58 -0.65
N SER A 48 8.89 11.72 -0.10
CA SER A 48 9.98 12.49 -0.70
C SER A 48 10.53 11.78 -1.94
N ALA A 49 10.75 10.46 -1.87
CA ALA A 49 11.23 9.69 -3.02
C ALA A 49 10.22 9.69 -4.19
N LYS A 50 8.92 9.56 -3.90
CA LYS A 50 7.85 9.65 -4.89
C LYS A 50 7.82 11.04 -5.56
N LEU A 51 7.87 12.10 -4.75
CA LEU A 51 7.87 13.47 -5.25
C LEU A 51 9.09 13.76 -6.14
N ILE A 52 10.28 13.31 -5.73
CA ILE A 52 11.51 13.45 -6.52
C ILE A 52 11.37 12.72 -7.87
N ARG A 53 10.79 11.52 -7.90
CA ARG A 53 10.58 10.76 -9.14
C ARG A 53 9.62 11.48 -10.09
N GLU A 54 8.50 11.97 -9.57
CA GLU A 54 7.49 12.69 -10.36
C GLU A 54 8.06 14.00 -10.92
N LEU A 55 8.78 14.78 -10.09
CA LEU A 55 9.44 16.01 -10.53
C LEU A 55 10.49 15.75 -11.60
N LYS A 56 11.33 14.71 -11.44
CA LYS A 56 12.32 14.35 -12.46
C LYS A 56 11.67 13.95 -13.79
N ALA A 57 10.58 13.18 -13.74
CA ALA A 57 9.84 12.78 -14.94
C ALA A 57 9.22 13.99 -15.65
N GLU A 58 8.66 14.94 -14.91
CA GLU A 58 8.09 16.16 -15.50
C GLU A 58 9.18 17.05 -16.11
N VAL A 59 10.34 17.19 -15.47
CA VAL A 59 11.49 17.90 -16.03
C VAL A 59 11.94 17.29 -17.36
N GLU A 60 12.06 15.97 -17.44
CA GLU A 60 12.46 15.29 -18.68
C GLU A 60 11.41 15.43 -19.78
N LYS A 61 10.12 15.34 -19.44
CA LYS A 61 9.02 15.55 -20.39
C LYS A 61 9.04 16.96 -20.95
N LEU A 62 9.22 17.98 -20.10
CA LEU A 62 9.31 19.37 -20.53
C LEU A 62 10.55 19.63 -21.39
N ARG A 63 11.70 19.06 -21.02
CA ARG A 63 12.93 19.13 -21.84
C ARG A 63 12.74 18.50 -23.21
N ALA A 64 12.15 17.30 -23.27
CA ALA A 64 11.85 16.63 -24.54
C ALA A 64 10.88 17.45 -25.40
N ALA A 65 9.84 18.04 -24.78
CA ALA A 65 8.91 18.92 -25.48
C ALA A 65 9.60 20.18 -26.02
N GLN A 66 10.48 20.81 -25.25
CA GLN A 66 11.27 21.95 -25.72
C GLN A 66 12.24 21.57 -26.84
N MET A 67 12.90 20.42 -26.75
CA MET A 67 13.74 19.90 -27.83
C MET A 67 12.95 19.58 -29.09
N SER A 68 11.70 19.13 -28.97
CA SER A 68 10.82 18.91 -30.12
C SER A 68 10.27 20.22 -30.72
N SER A 69 10.16 21.28 -29.91
CA SER A 69 9.64 22.59 -30.32
C SER A 69 10.73 23.57 -30.76
N GLN A 70 12.00 23.31 -30.42
CA GLN A 70 13.16 24.05 -30.90
C GLN A 70 13.89 23.22 -31.97
N GLY A 71 13.43 23.37 -33.23
CA GLY A 71 14.36 23.29 -34.35
C GLY A 71 15.37 24.42 -34.19
N VAL A 72 16.48 24.15 -33.50
CA VAL A 72 17.56 25.11 -33.31
C VAL A 72 18.28 25.26 -34.65
N GLU A 73 17.92 26.32 -35.38
CA GLU A 73 18.71 26.88 -36.49
C GLU A 73 20.19 26.98 -36.05
N PRO A 74 21.14 26.38 -36.78
CA PRO A 74 22.54 26.54 -36.43
C PRO A 74 22.96 27.98 -36.72
N HIS A 75 23.42 28.67 -35.68
CA HIS A 75 24.01 30.00 -35.80
C HIS A 75 25.26 29.88 -36.70
N ARG A 76 25.14 30.29 -37.97
CA ARG A 76 26.28 30.41 -38.90
C ARG A 76 27.25 31.45 -38.34
N VAL A 77 28.49 31.01 -38.11
CA VAL A 77 29.70 31.84 -38.12
C VAL A 77 30.22 31.98 -39.54
#